data_AF-A0A3D2K1Y5-F1
#
_entry.id   AF-A0A3D2K1Y5-F1
#
_cell.length_a   1.000
_cell.length_b   1.000
_cell.length_c   1.000
_cell.angle_alpha   90.00
_cell.angle_beta   90.00
_cell.angle_gamma   90.00
#
_symmetry.space_group_name_H-M   'P 1'
#
loop_
_entity.id
_entity.type
_entity.pdbx_description
1 polymer ?
#
loop_
_entity_poly.entity_id
_entity_poly.type
_entity_poly.pdbx_seq_one_letter_code
_entity_poly.pdbx_strand_id
1 'polypeptide(L)'
;ATRLEYAGFWSQAGAVSRYQCAGYFWAAVPRDHWPEEREHIDRVWEGENGDCRQEIVLIGQDMDRDALNAMLDDCLLTEEEIMTNEGEWKKLFTDPFPKWKMGIFGS
;
A
#
# COMPACT_ATOMS: atom_id res chain seq x y z
N ALA A 1 -7.33 0.28 0.38
CA ALA A 1 -8.34 1.19 -0.18
C ALA A 1 -8.46 2.52 0.58
N THR A 2 -8.56 2.55 1.91
CA THR A 2 -8.94 3.79 2.63
C THR A 2 -7.79 4.65 3.17
N ARG A 3 -6.53 4.21 3.00
CA ARG A 3 -5.31 4.81 3.57
C ARG A 3 -4.24 5.07 2.49
N LEU A 4 -4.62 5.72 1.40
CA LEU A 4 -3.78 5.84 0.19
C LEU A 4 -2.49 6.66 0.41
N GLU A 5 -2.50 7.55 1.40
CA GLU A 5 -1.33 8.37 1.73
C GLU A 5 -0.19 7.59 2.40
N TYR A 6 -0.49 6.44 3.01
CA TYR A 6 0.43 5.74 3.90
C TYR A 6 1.05 4.52 3.24
N ALA A 7 2.38 4.44 3.32
CA ALA A 7 3.08 3.20 3.06
C ALA A 7 2.92 2.27 4.26
N GLY A 8 2.49 1.04 4.00
CA GLY A 8 2.33 -0.01 5.02
C GLY A 8 3.33 -1.13 4.82
N PHE A 9 3.78 -1.71 5.94
CA PHE A 9 4.51 -2.98 5.94
C PHE A 9 3.69 -4.02 6.70
N TRP A 10 3.57 -5.20 6.10
CA TRP A 10 2.96 -6.37 6.71
C TRP A 10 3.84 -7.59 6.52
N SER A 11 3.97 -8.39 7.56
CA SER A 11 4.60 -9.70 7.49
C SER A 11 3.89 -10.67 8.43
N GLN A 12 3.65 -11.89 7.94
CA GLN A 12 3.01 -12.95 8.71
C GLN A 12 3.75 -14.28 8.51
N ALA A 13 4.01 -14.98 9.61
CA ALA A 13 4.56 -16.32 9.63
C ALA A 13 3.93 -17.12 10.78
N GLY A 14 3.18 -18.16 10.45
CA GLY A 14 2.38 -18.91 11.43
C GLY A 14 1.44 -18.00 12.21
N ALA A 15 1.47 -18.08 13.55
CA ALA A 15 0.65 -17.25 14.44
C ALA A 15 1.19 -15.82 14.65
N VAL A 16 2.36 -15.49 14.10
CA VAL A 16 2.99 -14.17 14.28
C VAL A 16 2.61 -13.29 13.09
N SER A 17 2.01 -12.14 13.38
CA SER A 17 1.75 -11.10 12.38
C SER A 17 2.26 -9.74 12.88
N ARG A 18 2.89 -8.99 11.99
CA ARG A 18 3.39 -7.63 12.23
C ARG A 18 2.82 -6.69 11.19
N TYR A 19 2.37 -5.52 11.65
CA TYR A 19 1.89 -4.43 10.81
C TYR A 19 2.58 -3.15 11.26
N GLN A 20 3.13 -2.38 10.34
CA GLN A 20 3.80 -1.11 10.63
C GLN A 20 3.45 -0.08 9.55
N CYS A 21 3.31 1.18 9.95
CA CYS A 21 3.32 2.29 9.00
C CYS A 21 4.79 2.59 8.67
N ALA A 22 5.15 2.50 7.39
CA ALA A 22 6.49 2.74 6.91
C ALA A 22 6.73 4.22 6.56
N GLY A 23 5.70 5.06 6.59
CA GLY A 23 5.79 6.47 6.23
C GLY A 23 4.62 6.91 5.36
N TYR A 24 4.81 8.07 4.73
CA TYR A 24 3.96 8.54 3.63
C TYR A 24 4.60 8.15 2.30
N PHE A 25 3.79 7.88 1.29
CA PHE A 25 4.28 7.90 -0.09
C PHE A 25 4.65 9.33 -0.49
N TRP A 26 5.69 9.51 -1.29
CA TRP A 26 6.08 10.84 -1.78
C TRP A 26 4.97 11.48 -2.61
N ALA A 27 4.18 10.69 -3.34
CA ALA A 27 2.98 11.14 -4.04
C ALA A 27 1.95 11.85 -3.13
N ALA A 28 1.93 11.54 -1.84
CA ALA A 28 1.06 12.16 -0.84
C ALA A 28 1.70 13.33 -0.08
N VAL A 29 2.98 13.64 -0.32
CA VAL A 29 3.74 14.68 0.38
C VAL A 29 3.88 15.93 -0.51
N PRO A 30 3.61 17.15 -0.02
CA PRO A 30 3.82 18.37 -0.80
C PRO A 30 5.29 18.49 -1.26
N ARG A 31 5.50 18.92 -2.52
CA ARG A 31 6.82 18.96 -3.18
C ARG A 31 7.88 19.78 -2.42
N ASP A 32 7.47 20.76 -1.62
CA ASP A 32 8.37 21.59 -0.80
C ASP A 32 9.02 20.81 0.35
N HIS A 33 8.46 19.66 0.75
CA HIS A 33 9.00 18.77 1.77
C HIS A 33 9.83 17.61 1.19
N TRP A 34 9.99 17.57 -0.14
CA TRP A 34 10.77 16.52 -0.79
C TRP A 34 12.27 16.76 -0.59
N PRO A 35 13.08 15.69 -0.54
CA PRO A 35 14.53 15.82 -0.54
C PRO A 35 15.03 16.49 -1.82
N GLU A 36 16.22 17.08 -1.74
CA GLU A 36 16.92 17.63 -2.90
C GLU A 36 17.36 16.50 -3.86
N GLU A 37 17.91 15.41 -3.31
CA GLU A 37 18.24 14.20 -4.07
C GLU A 37 17.01 13.31 -4.29
N ARG A 38 16.49 13.31 -5.52
CA ARG A 38 15.21 12.67 -5.88
C ARG A 38 15.35 11.39 -6.69
N GLU A 39 16.56 11.00 -7.04
CA GLU A 39 16.79 9.86 -7.95
C GLU A 39 16.10 8.56 -7.48
N HIS A 40 16.04 8.32 -6.17
CA HIS A 40 15.39 7.14 -5.61
C HIS A 40 13.87 7.17 -5.75
N ILE A 41 13.26 8.36 -5.77
CA ILE A 41 11.82 8.56 -5.99
C ILE A 41 11.52 8.41 -7.47
N ASP A 42 12.29 9.07 -8.32
CA ASP A 42 12.07 9.08 -9.77
C ASP A 42 12.23 7.68 -10.39
N ARG A 43 13.13 6.84 -9.83
CA ARG A 43 13.34 5.45 -10.28
C ARG A 43 12.13 4.55 -10.11
N VAL A 44 11.21 4.87 -9.20
CA VAL A 44 10.06 4.04 -8.86
C VAL A 44 8.73 4.74 -9.12
N TRP A 45 8.78 5.93 -9.74
CA TRP A 45 7.62 6.75 -10.00
C TRP A 45 6.87 6.24 -11.24
N GLU A 46 5.57 5.95 -11.11
CA GLU A 46 4.74 5.44 -12.18
C GLU A 46 3.42 6.22 -12.35
N GLY A 47 3.26 6.82 -13.53
CA GLY A 47 2.01 7.47 -13.95
C GLY A 47 1.45 8.47 -12.93
N GLU A 48 0.15 8.39 -12.71
CA GLU A 48 -0.58 9.26 -11.77
C GLU A 48 -0.44 8.81 -10.31
N ASN A 49 -0.05 7.54 -10.07
CA ASN A 49 0.09 6.98 -8.73
C ASN A 49 1.43 7.30 -8.06
N GLY A 50 2.41 7.76 -8.84
CA GLY A 50 3.73 8.13 -8.35
C GLY A 50 4.50 6.97 -7.75
N ASP A 51 5.02 7.10 -6.53
CA ASP A 51 5.78 6.04 -5.86
C ASP A 51 4.89 5.04 -5.09
N CYS A 52 3.56 5.18 -5.16
CA CYS A 52 2.59 4.29 -4.54
C CYS A 52 2.62 2.89 -5.18
N ARG A 53 3.47 2.01 -4.65
CA ARG A 53 3.62 0.61 -5.10
C ARG A 53 3.34 -0.41 -3.99
N GLN A 54 2.98 -1.62 -4.41
CA GLN A 54 2.82 -2.77 -3.54
C GLN A 54 3.82 -3.86 -3.94
N GLU A 55 4.50 -4.43 -2.95
CA GLU A 55 5.40 -5.57 -3.14
C GLU A 55 5.00 -6.67 -2.17
N ILE A 56 4.62 -7.84 -2.71
CA ILE A 56 4.13 -8.98 -1.93
C ILE A 56 5.06 -10.17 -2.22
N VAL A 57 5.65 -10.71 -1.17
CA VAL A 57 6.49 -11.92 -1.24
C VAL A 57 5.81 -13.03 -0.44
N LEU A 58 5.46 -14.11 -1.13
CA LEU A 58 4.88 -15.31 -0.54
C LEU A 58 5.91 -16.44 -0.54
N ILE A 59 6.09 -17.10 0.60
CA ILE A 59 7.06 -18.19 0.78
C ILE A 59 6.33 -19.41 1.33
N GLY A 60 6.39 -20.53 0.60
CA GLY A 60 5.74 -21.78 0.96
C GLY A 60 6.18 -22.94 0.06
N GLN A 61 5.79 -24.15 0.44
CA GLN A 61 5.95 -25.37 -0.37
C GLN A 61 4.62 -25.73 -1.02
N ASP A 62 4.67 -26.34 -2.21
CA ASP A 62 3.50 -26.80 -2.97
C ASP A 62 2.42 -25.72 -3.17
N MET A 63 2.84 -24.47 -3.37
CA MET A 63 1.93 -23.36 -3.60
C MET A 63 1.26 -23.45 -4.97
N ASP A 64 -0.06 -23.31 -5.00
CA ASP A 64 -0.83 -23.16 -6.24
C ASP A 64 -0.73 -21.71 -6.73
N ARG A 65 0.15 -21.49 -7.70
CA ARG A 65 0.41 -20.16 -8.26
C ARG A 65 -0.81 -19.58 -8.97
N ASP A 66 -1.59 -20.40 -9.66
CA ASP A 66 -2.72 -19.91 -10.46
C ASP A 66 -3.87 -19.50 -9.56
N ALA A 67 -4.14 -20.27 -8.51
CA ALA A 67 -5.11 -19.88 -7.48
C ALA A 67 -4.69 -18.59 -6.76
N LEU A 68 -3.41 -18.44 -6.42
CA LEU A 68 -2.89 -17.23 -5.78
C LEU A 68 -3.03 -16.00 -6.68
N ASN A 69 -2.70 -16.11 -7.97
CA ASN A 69 -2.88 -15.01 -8.91
C ASN A 69 -4.35 -14.62 -9.04
N ALA A 70 -5.25 -15.60 -9.22
CA ALA A 70 -6.68 -15.33 -9.31
C ALA A 70 -7.20 -14.59 -8.07
N MET A 71 -6.78 -15.00 -6.86
CA MET A 71 -7.15 -14.29 -5.63
C MET A 71 -6.62 -12.85 -5.56
N LEU A 72 -5.41 -12.60 -6.08
CA LEU A 72 -4.84 -11.25 -6.13
C LEU A 72 -5.52 -10.39 -7.20
N ASP A 73 -5.86 -10.97 -8.35
CA ASP A 73 -6.60 -10.31 -9.43
C ASP A 73 -8.01 -9.91 -8.96
N ASP A 74 -8.68 -10.76 -8.18
CA ASP A 74 -9.98 -10.46 -7.55
C ASP A 74 -9.90 -9.30 -6.53
N CYS A 75 -8.70 -8.94 -6.06
CA CYS A 75 -8.50 -7.79 -5.17
C CYS A 75 -8.29 -6.46 -5.93
N LEU A 76 -8.17 -6.50 -7.26
CA LEU A 76 -8.07 -5.30 -8.07
C LEU A 76 -9.41 -4.57 -8.10
N LEU A 77 -9.34 -3.23 -8.11
CA LEU A 77 -10.54 -2.42 -8.27
C LEU A 77 -11.11 -2.61 -9.68
N THR A 78 -12.43 -2.69 -9.78
CA THR A 78 -13.10 -2.67 -11.09
C THR A 78 -13.05 -1.27 -11.72
N GLU A 79 -13.32 -1.18 -13.02
CA GLU A 79 -13.43 0.11 -13.70
C GLU A 79 -14.48 1.03 -13.03
N GLU A 80 -15.63 0.48 -12.61
CA GLU A 80 -16.64 1.27 -11.91
C GLU A 80 -16.13 1.81 -10.57
N GLU A 81 -15.37 1.00 -9.83
CA GLU A 81 -14.80 1.39 -8.53
C GLU A 81 -13.71 2.45 -8.68
N ILE A 82 -12.85 2.33 -9.70
CA ILE A 82 -11.83 3.33 -10.04
C ILE A 82 -12.46 4.68 -10.39
N MET A 83 -13.61 4.67 -11.07
CA MET A 83 -14.32 5.91 -11.46
C MET A 83 -14.99 6.62 -10.28
N THR A 84 -15.08 6.00 -9.10
CA THR A 84 -15.49 6.68 -7.87
C THR A 84 -14.32 7.46 -7.25
N ASN A 85 -14.57 8.22 -6.17
CA ASN A 85 -13.51 8.97 -5.49
C ASN A 85 -13.13 8.33 -4.14
N GLU A 86 -11.96 8.71 -3.61
CA GLU A 86 -11.45 8.21 -2.32
C GLU A 86 -12.43 8.34 -1.14
N GLY A 87 -13.30 9.36 -1.17
CA GLY A 87 -14.32 9.58 -0.16
C GLY A 87 -15.41 8.50 -0.17
N GLU A 88 -15.74 7.97 -1.34
CA GLU A 88 -16.67 6.84 -1.51
C GLU A 88 -16.00 5.50 -1.20
N TRP A 89 -14.69 5.35 -1.47
CA TRP A 89 -13.95 4.12 -1.14
C TRP A 89 -14.01 3.77 0.35
N LYS A 90 -14.04 4.79 1.24
CA LYS A 90 -14.22 4.60 2.68
C LYS A 90 -15.58 4.02 3.08
N LYS A 91 -16.58 4.13 2.21
CA LYS A 91 -17.92 3.58 2.41
C LYS A 91 -18.09 2.23 1.73
N LEU A 92 -17.45 2.05 0.56
CA LEU A 92 -17.53 0.84 -0.25
C LEU A 92 -16.68 -0.30 0.32
N PHE A 93 -15.50 0.01 0.87
CA PHE A 93 -14.56 -1.00 1.35
C PHE A 93 -14.42 -0.96 2.87
N THR A 94 -14.54 -2.14 3.49
CA THR A 94 -14.22 -2.31 4.92
C THR A 94 -12.70 -2.41 5.08
N ASP A 95 -12.13 -1.60 5.96
CA ASP A 95 -10.71 -1.65 6.31
C ASP A 95 -10.49 -2.61 7.49
N PRO A 96 -9.92 -3.82 7.26
CA PRO A 96 -9.76 -4.82 8.31
C PRO A 96 -8.55 -4.56 9.21
N PHE A 97 -7.70 -3.59 8.89
CA PHE A 97 -6.46 -3.35 9.64
C PHE A 97 -6.71 -2.50 10.89
N PRO A 98 -5.99 -2.78 12.00
CA PRO A 98 -6.05 -1.90 13.16
C PRO A 98 -5.57 -0.49 12.80
N LYS A 99 -5.95 0.50 13.61
CA LYS A 99 -5.42 1.86 13.47
C LYS A 99 -3.90 1.83 13.63
N TRP A 100 -3.17 2.32 12.63
CA TRP A 100 -1.72 2.43 12.70
C TRP A 100 -1.36 3.62 13.60
N LYS A 101 -0.48 3.40 14.57
CA LYS A 101 0.13 4.49 15.34
C LYS A 101 1.37 4.93 14.58
N MET A 102 1.40 6.16 14.08
CA MET A 102 2.65 6.76 13.60
C MET A 102 3.58 6.92 14.79
N GLY A 103 4.66 6.15 14.81
CA GLY A 103 5.77 6.40 15.72
C GLY A 103 6.39 7.72 15.31
N ILE A 104 6.28 8.74 16.16
CA ILE A 104 7.07 9.96 16.00
C ILE A 104 8.52 9.50 16.19
N PHE A 105 9.29 9.38 15.11
CA PHE A 105 10.73 9.25 15.23
C PHE A 105 11.26 10.59 15.76
N GLY A 106 11.54 10.66 17.07
CA GLY A 106 12.01 11.86 17.72
C GLY A 106 11.82 11.85 19.25
N SER A 107 12.64 11.06 19.94
CA SER A 107 13.12 11.37 21.30
C SER A 107 14.64 11.29 21.29
#